data_AF-A0A1V4YCM0-F1
#
_entry.id   AF-A0A1V4YCM0-F1
#
_cell.length_a   1.000
_cell.length_b   1.000
_cell.length_c   1.000
_cell.angle_alpha   90.00
_cell.angle_beta   90.00
_cell.angle_gamma   90.00
#
_symmetry.space_group_name_H-M   'P 1'
#
loop_
_entity.id
_entity.type
_entity.pdbx_description
1 polymer ?
#
loop_
_entity_poly.entity_id
_entity_poly.type
_entity_poly.pdbx_seq_one_letter_code
_entity_poly.pdbx_strand_id
1 'polypeptide(L)' 'MGTITLKDIGRVISKGDMDTKVKDVMKTDLITIDSEASLIDAVKIFDANPIIAFIIVTYDGVAKSILSKTDVLHELAVY' A
#
# COMPACT_ATOMS: atom_id res chain seq x y z
N MET A 1 9.71 -8.65 2.97
CA MET A 1 8.28 -8.35 2.77
C MET A 1 8.17 -7.25 1.73
N GLY A 2 7.12 -7.25 0.91
CA GLY A 2 6.98 -6.27 -0.18
C GLY A 2 5.55 -6.20 -0.68
N THR A 3 5.24 -5.17 -1.47
CA THR A 3 3.94 -5.02 -2.14
C THR A 3 4.09 -5.02 -3.64
N ILE A 4 3.06 -5.46 -4.35
CA ILE A 4 2.94 -5.37 -5.79
C ILE A 4 1.60 -4.74 -6.13
N THR A 5 1.59 -3.80 -7.07
CA THR A 5 0.38 -3.14 -7.56
C THR A 5 0.12 -3.49 -9.02
N LEU A 6 -1.08 -3.20 -9.52
CA LEU A 6 -1.39 -3.33 -10.95
C LEU A 6 -0.44 -2.51 -11.83
N LYS A 7 0.07 -1.37 -11.34
CA LYS A 7 1.06 -0.56 -12.06
C LYS A 7 2.40 -1.29 -12.22
N ASP A 8 2.80 -2.09 -11.24
CA ASP A 8 4.03 -2.88 -11.30
C ASP A 8 3.87 -4.06 -12.25
N ILE A 9 2.72 -4.74 -12.21
CA ILE A 9 2.36 -5.79 -13.16
C ILE A 9 2.35 -5.25 -14.60
N GLY A 10 1.67 -4.13 -14.84
CA GLY A 10 1.61 -3.51 -16.17
C GLY A 10 3.00 -3.16 -16.74
N ARG A 11 3.93 -2.73 -15.88
CA ARG A 11 5.33 -2.47 -16.26
C ARG A 11 6.05 -3.74 -16.70
N VAL A 12 5.83 -4.86 -16.01
CA VAL A 12 6.44 -6.15 -16.34
C VAL A 12 5.87 -6.70 -17.66
N ILE A 13 4.55 -6.66 -17.81
CA ILE A 13 3.86 -7.09 -19.04
C ILE A 13 4.31 -6.26 -20.24
N SER A 14 4.47 -4.94 -20.10
CA SER A 14 4.95 -4.08 -21.19
C SER A 14 6.36 -4.43 -21.70
N LYS A 15 7.14 -5.15 -20.90
CA LYS A 15 8.48 -5.64 -21.25
C LYS A 15 8.47 -7.04 -21.85
N GLY A 16 7.30 -7.69 -21.92
CA GLY A 16 7.14 -9.07 -22.41
C GLY A 16 7.70 -10.14 -21.47
N ASP A 17 8.01 -9.78 -20.22
CA ASP A 17 8.70 -10.65 -19.28
C ASP A 17 7.70 -11.27 -18.29
N MET A 18 7.06 -12.37 -18.68
CA MET A 18 6.04 -13.04 -17.86
C MET A 18 6.63 -14.00 -16.81
N ASP A 19 7.92 -14.34 -16.92
CA ASP A 19 8.60 -15.29 -16.04
C ASP A 19 9.31 -14.61 -14.86
N THR A 20 9.33 -13.27 -14.83
CA THR A 20 9.90 -12.50 -13.72
C THR A 20 9.26 -12.90 -12.39
N LYS A 21 10.11 -13.12 -11.37
CA LYS A 21 9.64 -13.49 -10.03
C LYS A 21 9.09 -12.27 -9.30
N VAL A 22 8.01 -12.47 -8.53
CA VAL A 22 7.38 -11.42 -7.71
C VAL A 22 8.39 -10.68 -6.82
N LYS A 23 9.33 -11.40 -6.20
CA LYS A 23 10.35 -10.81 -5.32
C LYS A 23 11.29 -9.82 -6.03
N ASP A 24 11.41 -9.91 -7.34
CA ASP A 24 12.30 -9.08 -8.15
C ASP A 24 11.57 -7.81 -8.67
N VAL A 25 10.24 -7.77 -8.53
CA VAL A 25 9.36 -6.66 -9.00
C VAL A 25 8.71 -5.92 -7.84
N MET A 26 8.48 -6.62 -6.72
CA MET A 26 7.84 -6.04 -5.55
C MET A 26 8.61 -4.83 -5.03
N LYS A 27 7.87 -3.85 -4.49
CA LYS A 27 8.47 -2.74 -3.76
C LYS A 27 8.71 -3.15 -2.32
N THR A 28 9.91 -2.88 -1.83
CA THR A 28 10.34 -3.15 -0.44
C THR A 28 10.40 -1.89 0.42
N ASP A 29 10.33 -0.71 -0.19
CA ASP A 29 10.14 0.55 0.53
C ASP A 29 8.65 0.71 0.87
N LEU A 30 8.31 0.22 2.06
CA LEU A 30 6.93 0.07 2.51
C LEU A 30 6.59 1.24 3.42
N ILE A 31 5.52 1.95 3.07
CA ILE A 31 4.91 2.93 3.97
C ILE A 31 4.02 2.16 4.93
N THR A 32 4.31 2.30 6.21
CA THR A 32 3.61 1.63 7.30
C THR A 32 2.89 2.62 8.19
N ILE A 33 1.83 2.18 8.85
CA ILE A 33 1.17 2.87 9.94
C ILE A 33 0.94 1.90 11.09
N ASP A 34 1.13 2.36 12.32
CA ASP A 34 0.83 1.56 13.50
C ASP A 34 -0.68 1.41 13.69
N SER A 35 -1.13 0.26 14.22
CA SER A 35 -2.54 -0.03 14.44
C SER A 35 -3.21 0.91 15.43
N GLU A 36 -2.44 1.52 16.34
CA GLU A 36 -2.94 2.48 17.32
C GLU A 36 -2.97 3.92 16.79
N ALA A 37 -2.51 4.15 15.55
CA ALA A 37 -2.56 5.46 14.92
C ALA A 37 -3.99 5.86 14.54
N SER A 38 -4.26 7.15 14.50
CA SER A 38 -5.59 7.65 14.18
C SER A 38 -5.87 7.62 12.66
N LEU A 39 -7.16 7.57 12.28
CA LEU A 39 -7.57 7.62 10.87
C LEU A 39 -7.05 8.89 10.16
N ILE A 40 -6.98 10.02 10.86
CA ILE A 40 -6.46 11.27 10.29
C ILE A 40 -4.96 11.17 9.96
N ASP A 41 -4.20 10.34 10.67
CA ASP A 41 -2.79 10.12 10.36
C ASP A 41 -2.63 9.31 9.06
N ALA A 42 -3.51 8.33 8.82
CA ALA A 42 -3.57 7.64 7.53
C ALA A 42 -3.92 8.60 6.38
N VAL A 43 -4.86 9.52 6.60
CA VAL A 43 -5.21 10.57 5.62
C VAL A 43 -3.99 11.44 5.30
N LYS A 44 -3.26 11.92 6.31
CA LYS A 44 -2.03 12.73 6.10
C LYS A 44 -0.97 11.95 5.32
N ILE A 45 -0.80 10.66 5.57
CA ILE A 45 0.15 9.82 4.84
C ILE A 45 -0.26 9.75 3.35
N PHE A 46 -1.54 9.52 3.06
CA PHE A 46 -2.02 9.48 1.67
C PHE A 46 -1.94 10.82 0.95
N ASP A 47 -2.14 11.92 1.66
CA ASP A 47 -2.01 13.29 1.14
C ASP A 47 -0.55 13.63 0.81
N ALA A 48 0.37 13.33 1.74
CA ALA A 48 1.81 13.51 1.53
C ALA A 48 2.38 12.59 0.43
N ASN A 49 1.71 11.47 0.14
CA ASN A 49 2.15 10.46 -0.81
C ASN A 49 1.07 10.15 -1.86
N PRO A 50 0.74 11.09 -2.77
CA PRO A 50 -0.44 10.96 -3.63
C PRO A 50 -0.42 9.74 -4.57
N ILE A 51 0.78 9.20 -4.87
CA ILE A 51 0.98 8.10 -5.81
C ILE A 51 0.79 6.72 -5.15
N ILE A 52 0.76 6.63 -3.82
CA ILE A 52 0.69 5.33 -3.13
C ILE A 52 -0.75 4.80 -3.17
N ALA A 53 -0.87 3.49 -3.39
CA ALA A 53 -2.16 2.83 -3.47
C ALA A 53 -2.65 2.35 -2.09
N PHE A 54 -1.73 1.94 -1.23
CA PHE A 54 -2.03 1.35 0.08
C PHE A 54 -0.93 1.69 1.09
N ILE A 55 -1.30 1.64 2.37
CA ILE A 55 -0.43 1.70 3.54
C ILE A 55 -0.46 0.31 4.20
N ILE A 56 0.67 -0.16 4.72
CA ILE A 56 0.70 -1.39 5.51
C ILE A 56 0.39 -1.06 6.97
N VAL A 57 -0.57 -1.77 7.56
CA VAL A 57 -0.86 -1.63 8.99
C VAL A 57 -0.02 -2.64 9.77
N THR A 58 0.68 -2.14 10.78
CA THR A 58 1.53 -2.92 11.67
C THR A 58 0.94 -3.01 13.08
N TYR A 59 1.08 -4.16 13.72
CA TYR A 59 0.80 -4.38 15.14
C TYR A 59 2.12 -4.80 15.79
N ASP A 60 2.58 -4.04 16.79
CA ASP A 60 3.89 -4.25 17.43
C ASP A 60 5.05 -4.36 16.42
N GLY A 61 5.02 -3.50 15.38
CA GLY A 61 6.01 -3.50 14.30
C GLY A 61 5.90 -4.66 13.30
N VAL A 62 4.93 -5.56 13.46
CA VAL A 62 4.67 -6.67 12.54
C VAL A 62 3.54 -6.31 11.58
N ALA A 63 3.77 -6.35 10.28
CA ALA A 63 2.71 -6.12 9.30
C ALA A 63 1.61 -7.19 9.39
N LYS A 64 0.34 -6.73 9.45
CA LYS A 64 -0.83 -7.60 9.56
C LYS A 64 -1.85 -7.38 8.46
N SER A 65 -2.04 -6.15 7.99
CA SER A 65 -3.04 -5.83 6.98
C SER A 65 -2.59 -4.67 6.08
N ILE A 66 -3.45 -4.32 5.12
CA ILE A 66 -3.29 -3.16 4.25
C ILE A 66 -4.49 -2.24 4.44
N LEU A 67 -4.27 -0.95 4.28
CA LEU A 67 -5.30 0.09 4.26
C LEU A 67 -5.19 0.83 2.93
N SER A 68 -6.28 0.92 2.17
CA SER A 68 -6.35 1.66 0.91
C SER A 68 -7.03 3.02 1.07
N LYS A 69 -6.87 3.89 0.06
CA LYS A 69 -7.62 5.17 0.00
C LYS A 69 -9.12 4.96 0.00
N THR A 70 -9.60 3.88 -0.64
CA THR A 70 -11.03 3.56 -0.72
C THR A 70 -11.58 3.17 0.64
N ASP A 71 -10.81 2.41 1.43
CA ASP A 71 -11.22 2.03 2.79
C ASP A 71 -11.37 3.27 3.67
N VAL A 72 -10.40 4.19 3.61
CA VAL A 72 -10.46 5.49 4.33
C VAL A 72 -11.66 6.32 3.88
N LEU A 73 -11.88 6.43 2.56
CA LEU A 73 -13.03 7.19 2.04
C LEU A 73 -14.36 6.57 2.45
N HIS A 74 -14.47 5.24 2.45
CA HIS A 74 -15.67 4.55 2.86
C HIS A 74 -16.01 4.85 4.32
N GLU A 75 -15.03 4.76 5.22
CA GLU A 75 -15.23 5.07 6.64
C GLU A 75 -15.65 6.53 6.87
N LEU A 76 -15.02 7.48 6.16
CA LEU A 76 -15.36 8.90 6.28
C LEU A 76 -16.72 9.25 5.68
N ALA A 77 -17.20 8.51 4.69
CA ALA A 77 -18.50 8.75 4.03
C ALA A 77 -19.69 8.17 4.79
N VAL A 78 -19.45 7.31 5.79
CA VAL A 78 -20.47 6.73 6.67
C VAL A 78 -20.83 7.70 7.82
N TYR A 79 -20.10 8.81 7.96
CA TYR A 79 -20.39 9.94 8.84
C TYR A 79 -20.80 11.19 8.06
#